data_AF-A0A7X3WNF3-F1
#
_entry.id   AF-A0A7X3WNF3-F1
#
_cell.length_a   1.000
_cell.length_b   1.000
_cell.length_c   1.000
_cell.angle_alpha   90.00
_cell.angle_beta   90.00
_cell.angle_gamma   90.00
#
_symmetry.space_group_name_H-M   'P 1'
#
loop_
_entity.id
_entity.type
_entity.pdbx_description
1 polymer ?
#
loop_
_entity_poly.entity_id
_entity_poly.type
_entity_poly.pdbx_seq_one_letter_code
_entity_poly.pdbx_strand_id
1 'polypeptide(L)' 'FVLNRQLGERRAQEVRTLVLLQGVGEDQVDIISYGEEKPAMPGTGEASWELNRRVELVF' A
#
# COMPACT_ATOMS: atom_id res chain seq x y z
N PHE A 1 6.44 13.17 -5.28
CA PHE A 1 7.50 12.49 -4.50
C PHE A 1 7.14 12.25 -3.03
N VAL A 2 7.04 13.25 -2.13
CA VAL A 2 6.78 13.00 -0.68
C VAL A 2 5.30 12.73 -0.35
N LEU A 3 4.36 13.38 -1.04
CA LEU A 3 2.91 13.27 -0.76
C LEU A 3 2.33 11.88 -1.04
N ASN A 4 2.75 11.22 -2.12
CA ASN A 4 2.25 9.89 -2.48
C ASN A 4 2.72 8.80 -1.51
N ARG A 5 3.91 8.96 -0.90
CA ARG A 5 4.43 8.04 0.10
C ARG A 5 3.59 8.06 1.38
N GLN A 6 3.21 9.24 1.86
CA GLN A 6 2.33 9.38 3.04
C GLN A 6 0.91 8.84 2.78
N LEU A 7 0.39 8.99 1.57
CA LEU A 7 -0.91 8.42 1.20
C LEU A 7 -0.86 6.89 1.14
N GLY A 8 0.23 6.33 0.60
CA GLY A 8 0.50 4.89 0.62
C GLY A 8 0.62 4.34 2.04
N GLU A 9 1.35 5.05 2.90
CA GLU A 9 1.51 4.71 4.33
C GLU A 9 0.16 4.61 5.04
N ARG A 10 -0.70 5.63 4.89
CA ARG A 10 -2.04 5.64 5.51
C ARG A 10 -2.90 4.47 5.04
N ARG A 11 -2.87 4.15 3.75
CA ARG A 11 -3.63 2.99 3.21
C ARG A 11 -3.12 1.68 3.80
N ALA A 12 -1.81 1.51 3.90
CA ALA A 12 -1.22 0.32 4.51
C ALA A 12 -1.54 0.23 6.02
N GLN A 13 -1.62 1.37 6.73
CA GLN A 13 -2.03 1.43 8.13
C GLN A 13 -3.47 0.92 8.36
N GLU A 14 -4.41 1.31 7.48
CA GLU A 14 -5.80 0.81 7.52
C GLU A 14 -5.85 -0.70 7.31
N VAL A 15 -5.10 -1.21 6.33
CA VAL A 15 -5.01 -2.65 6.08
C VAL A 15 -4.39 -3.37 7.28
N ARG A 16 -3.28 -2.88 7.85
CA ARG A 16 -2.67 -3.44 9.07
C ARG A 16 -3.70 -3.56 10.18
N THR A 17 -4.45 -2.50 10.45
CA THR A 17 -5.49 -2.50 11.49
C THR A 17 -6.53 -3.61 11.28
N LEU A 18 -6.96 -3.83 10.04
CA LEU A 18 -7.88 -4.91 9.70
C LEU A 18 -7.29 -6.31 9.96
N VAL A 19 -6.01 -6.53 9.62
CA VAL A 19 -5.40 -7.86 9.82
C VAL A 19 -5.10 -8.13 11.31
N LEU A 20 -4.76 -7.10 12.08
CA LEU A 20 -4.62 -7.21 13.53
C LEU A 20 -5.96 -7.56 14.19
N LEU A 21 -7.06 -6.94 13.74
CA LEU A 21 -8.41 -7.30 14.19
C LEU A 21 -8.78 -8.75 13.88
N GLN A 22 -8.18 -9.35 12.84
CA GLN A 22 -8.35 -10.77 12.49
C GLN A 22 -7.44 -11.70 13.30
N GLY A 23 -6.60 -11.17 14.20
CA GLY A 23 -5.79 -11.94 15.14
C GLY A 23 -4.33 -12.15 14.71
N VAL A 24 -3.85 -11.45 13.69
CA VAL A 24 -2.41 -11.43 13.37
C VAL A 24 -1.66 -10.63 14.43
N GLY A 25 -0.51 -11.13 14.88
CA GLY A 25 0.34 -10.44 15.86
C GLY A 25 0.94 -9.15 15.29
N GLU A 26 1.10 -8.13 16.13
CA GLU A 26 1.69 -6.84 15.72
C GLU A 26 3.12 -6.96 15.18
N ASP A 27 3.86 -7.95 15.68
CA ASP A 27 5.21 -8.35 15.31
C ASP A 27 5.28 -9.12 13.98
N GLN A 28 4.14 -9.52 13.42
CA GLN A 28 4.05 -10.26 12.16
C GLN A 28 3.73 -9.36 10.97
N VAL A 29 3.59 -8.04 11.17
CA VAL A 29 3.16 -7.10 10.12
C VAL A 29 4.03 -5.86 10.08
N ASP A 30 4.80 -5.75 9.00
CA ASP A 30 5.55 -4.54 8.63
C ASP A 30 4.82 -3.76 7.53
N ILE A 31 4.86 -2.42 7.62
CA ILE A 31 4.34 -1.52 6.59
C ILE A 31 5.52 -1.00 5.76
N ILE A 32 5.44 -1.17 4.44
CA ILE A 32 6.40 -0.59 3.50
C ILE A 32 5.64 0.20 2.43
N SER A 33 5.89 1.51 2.35
CA SER A 33 5.30 2.39 1.33
C SER A 33 6.28 2.65 0.18
N TYR A 34 6.00 2.07 -0.99
CA TYR A 34 6.80 2.26 -2.20
C TYR A 34 6.48 3.56 -2.96
N GLY A 35 5.45 4.32 -2.56
CA GLY A 35 5.01 5.52 -3.28
C GLY A 35 4.77 5.26 -4.76
N GLU A 36 5.46 6.00 -5.64
CA GLU A 36 5.41 5.85 -7.10
C GLU A 36 6.58 5.03 -7.67
N GLU A 37 7.43 4.46 -6.82
CA GLU A 37 8.68 3.80 -7.25
C GLU A 37 8.44 2.39 -7.83
N LYS A 38 7.28 1.78 -7.56
CA LYS A 38 6.88 0.46 -8.09
C LYS A 38 5.46 0.47 -8.68
N PRO A 39 5.24 1.10 -9.87
CA PRO A 39 3.95 1.02 -10.54
C PRO A 39 3.66 -0.42 -11.01
N ALA A 40 2.41 -0.88 -10.87
CA ALA A 40 1.96 -2.13 -11.50
C ALA A 40 1.83 -1.95 -13.01
N MET A 41 1.32 -0.80 -13.43
CA MET A 41 1.23 -0.42 -14.83
C MET A 41 2.01 0.87 -15.04
N PRO A 42 3.15 0.82 -15.75
CA PRO A 42 3.85 2.02 -16.17
C PRO A 42 3.01 2.73 -17.25
N GLY A 43 2.78 4.03 -17.07
CA GLY A 43 1.96 4.82 -17.98
C GLY A 43 1.26 5.98 -17.29
N THR A 44 0.68 6.86 -18.10
CA THR A 44 -0.12 8.00 -17.65
C THR A 44 -1.55 7.86 -18.18
N GLY A 45 -2.54 7.98 -17.30
CA GLY A 45 -3.95 7.83 -17.63
C GLY A 45 -4.73 7.05 -16.56
N GLU A 46 -6.06 7.19 -16.56
CA GLU A 46 -6.92 6.63 -15.51
C GLU A 46 -6.77 5.11 -15.37
N ALA A 47 -6.64 4.39 -16.49
CA ALA A 47 -6.42 2.94 -16.49
C ALA A 47 -5.13 2.52 -15.75
N SER A 48 -4.05 3.29 -15.89
CA SER A 48 -2.79 3.04 -15.16
C SER A 48 -2.90 3.47 -13.70
N TRP A 49 -3.59 4.59 -13.42
CA TRP A 49 -3.77 5.07 -12.05
C TRP A 49 -4.65 4.17 -11.20
N GLU A 50 -5.70 3.58 -11.77
CA GLU A 50 -6.58 2.63 -11.08
C GLU A 50 -5.80 1.41 -10.59
N LEU A 51 -4.94 0.84 -11.46
CA LEU A 51 -4.09 -0.30 -11.11
C LEU A 51 -2.95 0.07 -10.14
N ASN A 52 -2.49 1.32 -10.17
CA ASN A 52 -1.40 1.78 -9.30
C ASN A 52 -1.89 2.17 -7.88
N ARG A 53 -3.19 2.38 -7.66
CA ARG A 53 -3.78 2.64 -6.33
C ARG A 53 -4.12 1.33 -5.61
N ARG A 54 -3.11 0.54 -5.24
CA ARG A 54 -3.30 -0.78 -4.59
C ARG A 54 -2.48 -0.96 -3.31
N VAL A 55 -2.88 -1.96 -2.52
CA VAL A 55 -2.09 -2.51 -1.40
C VAL A 55 -1.89 -3.99 -1.69
N GLU A 56 -0.67 -4.49 -1.53
CA GLU A 56 -0.33 -5.91 -1.70
C GLU A 56 0.02 -6.51 -0.33
N LEU A 57 -0.48 -7.72 -0.06
CA LEU A 57 -0.06 -8.52 1.09
C LEU A 57 1.00 -9.51 0.61
N VAL A 58 2.20 -9.44 1.19
CA VAL A 58 3.33 -10.32 0.89
C VAL A 58 3.61 -11.14 2.16
N PHE A 59 3.72 -12.46 2.01
CA PHE A 59 3.93 -13.43 3.10
C PHE A 59 5.31 -14.08 3.00
#